data_AF-A0A182QEY7-F1
#
_entry.id   AF-A0A182QEY7-F1
#
_cell.length_a   1.000
_cell.length_b   1.000
_cell.length_c   1.000
_cell.angle_alpha   90.00
_cell.angle_beta   90.00
_cell.angle_gamma   90.00
#
_symmetry.space_group_name_H-M   'P 1'
#
loop_
_entity.id
_entity.type
_entity.pdbx_description
1 polymer ?
#
loop_
_entity_poly.entity_id
_entity_poly.type
_entity_poly.pdbx_seq_one_letter_code
_entity_poly.pdbx_strand_id
1 'polypeptide(L)'
;MQKYLHRIIWRDDTFEEQVFVKRTFVKLSILGIYKRSTRVTFGGRAWFFAVEAFFLLQISTIVWDLATVLGDIGLFGDNMCILAGLLLMLVKKWHSVAKVDEIAECVEQLQAYHVYYLQKGDRFVRRMRNQNLQERLLLDAAALIATVLGGCLIVNILSQMALQFCLLRMEFETIGTELSLPLDGPLHGDEELRRRIHRMIANHQQLLGFCNRLKRVYEPNIMAQFVCSMLIICLTAFELMFAKGDPMQMIRFGAYMLTAFYQIFIWSFFGNRVTQTSTGISDGTVSCNWTVLDDSLKKDLRLTTMRSQKPFVIDVYRLFPLTYETFIAILSRSYSIFTVLRTMIE
;
A
#
# COMPACT_ATOMS: atom_id res chain seq x y z
N MET A 1 -20.26 -36.92 -4.71
CA MET A 1 -19.40 -36.38 -3.64
C MET A 1 -18.59 -35.14 -4.08
N GLN A 2 -17.89 -35.16 -5.23
CA GLN A 2 -17.17 -34.00 -5.79
C GLN A 2 -18.04 -32.75 -6.06
N LYS A 3 -19.27 -32.91 -6.57
CA LYS A 3 -20.22 -31.78 -6.75
C LYS A 3 -20.77 -31.21 -5.42
N TYR A 4 -20.73 -31.99 -4.34
CA TYR A 4 -21.13 -31.56 -3.00
C TYR A 4 -19.98 -30.85 -2.27
N LEU A 5 -18.74 -31.35 -2.40
CA LEU A 5 -17.54 -30.63 -1.91
C LEU A 5 -17.33 -29.30 -2.66
N HIS A 6 -17.55 -29.26 -3.97
CA HIS A 6 -17.48 -28.02 -4.74
C HIS A 6 -18.62 -27.04 -4.37
N ARG A 7 -19.75 -27.51 -3.84
CA ARG A 7 -20.74 -26.61 -3.24
C ARG A 7 -20.28 -26.13 -1.87
N ILE A 8 -19.75 -26.98 -1.00
CA ILE A 8 -19.32 -26.57 0.35
C ILE A 8 -18.14 -25.59 0.30
N ILE A 9 -17.22 -25.72 -0.66
CA ILE A 9 -16.08 -24.79 -0.83
C ILE A 9 -16.51 -23.45 -1.46
N TRP A 10 -17.62 -23.41 -2.21
CA TRP A 10 -18.03 -22.23 -3.01
C TRP A 10 -19.40 -21.64 -2.61
N ARG A 11 -20.03 -22.13 -1.54
CA ARG A 11 -21.39 -21.76 -1.11
C ARG A 11 -21.38 -21.26 0.32
N ASP A 12 -20.62 -20.20 0.55
CA ASP A 12 -20.96 -19.23 1.58
C ASP A 12 -21.07 -17.85 0.94
N ASP A 13 -22.33 -17.48 0.74
CA ASP A 13 -22.87 -16.28 0.13
C ASP A 13 -22.87 -15.09 1.09
N THR A 14 -21.73 -14.81 1.75
CA THR A 14 -21.54 -13.51 2.40
C THR A 14 -20.17 -12.96 2.08
N PHE A 15 -20.19 -11.71 1.68
CA PHE A 15 -19.06 -11.00 1.13
C PHE A 15 -17.91 -10.85 2.16
N GLU A 16 -16.94 -11.75 2.12
CA GLU A 16 -15.73 -11.69 2.96
C GLU A 16 -14.76 -10.54 2.59
N GLU A 17 -15.05 -9.68 1.62
CA GLU A 17 -14.20 -8.49 1.42
C GLU A 17 -14.52 -7.34 2.40
N GLN A 18 -15.75 -7.28 2.97
CA GLN A 18 -15.97 -6.50 4.19
C GLN A 18 -15.05 -7.00 5.32
N VAL A 19 -14.63 -8.26 5.28
CA VAL A 19 -13.80 -8.91 6.30
C VAL A 19 -12.33 -8.52 6.15
N PHE A 20 -11.80 -8.11 4.99
CA PHE A 20 -10.37 -7.74 4.86
C PHE A 20 -10.06 -6.38 5.49
N VAL A 21 -10.83 -5.35 5.13
CA VAL A 21 -10.71 -4.02 5.74
C VAL A 21 -11.10 -4.10 7.21
N LYS A 22 -12.24 -4.72 7.55
CA LYS A 22 -12.68 -4.88 8.95
C LYS A 22 -11.72 -5.72 9.81
N ARG A 23 -11.12 -6.82 9.30
CA ARG A 23 -10.07 -7.58 10.04
C ARG A 23 -8.82 -6.73 10.24
N THR A 24 -8.41 -5.96 9.24
CA THR A 24 -7.28 -5.03 9.37
C THR A 24 -7.58 -3.95 10.42
N PHE A 25 -8.80 -3.40 10.46
CA PHE A 25 -9.24 -2.46 11.48
C PHE A 25 -9.36 -3.06 12.87
N VAL A 26 -9.85 -4.29 13.00
CA VAL A 26 -9.85 -5.01 14.27
C VAL A 26 -8.42 -5.21 14.75
N LYS A 27 -7.48 -5.62 13.88
CA LYS A 27 -6.05 -5.70 14.21
C LYS A 27 -5.47 -4.34 14.64
N LEU A 28 -5.86 -3.24 14.01
CA LEU A 28 -5.40 -1.89 14.35
C LEU A 28 -6.00 -1.30 15.61
N SER A 29 -7.24 -1.66 15.90
CA SER A 29 -7.90 -1.38 17.17
C SER A 29 -7.25 -2.17 18.31
N ILE A 30 -6.85 -3.43 18.06
CA ILE A 30 -6.07 -4.24 19.01
C ILE A 30 -4.68 -3.64 19.24
N LEU A 31 -4.05 -3.10 18.20
CA LEU A 31 -2.77 -2.36 18.29
C LEU A 31 -2.90 -0.97 18.93
N GLY A 32 -4.12 -0.52 19.26
CA GLY A 32 -4.38 0.78 19.90
C GLY A 32 -4.16 2.01 19.01
N ILE A 33 -4.06 1.83 17.68
CA ILE A 33 -3.80 2.90 16.72
C ILE A 33 -5.10 3.61 16.30
N TYR A 34 -6.26 2.93 16.39
CA TYR A 34 -7.55 3.47 15.94
C TYR A 34 -8.44 3.92 17.11
N LYS A 35 -8.74 5.23 17.18
CA LYS A 35 -9.44 5.87 18.32
C LYS A 35 -10.96 5.99 18.15
N ARG A 36 -11.50 5.82 16.93
CA ARG A 36 -12.92 6.09 16.61
C ARG A 36 -13.89 4.93 16.88
N SER A 37 -13.44 3.83 17.49
CA SER A 37 -14.38 2.93 18.15
C SER A 37 -14.72 3.54 19.50
N THR A 38 -15.94 4.03 19.66
CA THR A 38 -16.52 4.59 20.89
C THR A 38 -16.56 3.63 22.09
N ARG A 39 -15.85 2.49 22.02
CA ARG A 39 -15.67 1.50 23.10
C ARG A 39 -14.20 1.07 23.30
N VAL A 40 -13.23 1.99 23.23
CA VAL A 40 -11.90 1.64 23.80
C VAL A 40 -12.03 1.69 25.31
N THR A 41 -12.11 0.50 25.93
CA THR A 41 -12.12 0.33 27.39
C THR A 41 -10.89 0.99 28.01
N PHE A 42 -10.99 1.44 29.26
CA PHE A 42 -9.87 2.04 30.00
C PHE A 42 -8.58 1.19 29.90
N GLY A 43 -8.73 -0.14 29.95
CA GLY A 43 -7.63 -1.09 29.77
C GLY A 43 -6.91 -0.99 28.42
N GLY A 44 -7.62 -0.71 27.32
CA GLY A 44 -7.00 -0.53 26.00
C GLY A 44 -6.11 0.72 25.91
N ARG A 45 -6.48 1.80 26.59
CA ARG A 45 -5.64 3.01 26.67
C ARG A 45 -4.41 2.78 27.54
N ALA A 46 -4.57 2.12 28.69
CA ALA A 46 -3.46 1.78 29.57
C ALA A 46 -2.44 0.87 28.88
N TRP A 47 -2.91 -0.14 28.14
CA TRP A 47 -2.06 -1.01 27.32
C TRP A 47 -1.25 -0.24 26.27
N PHE A 48 -1.90 0.71 25.57
CA PHE A 48 -1.22 1.53 24.57
C PHE A 48 -0.07 2.36 25.15
N PHE A 49 -0.29 3.01 26.30
CA PHE A 49 0.76 3.76 26.99
C PHE A 49 1.86 2.85 27.54
N ALA A 50 1.50 1.64 28.02
CA ALA A 50 2.48 0.66 28.46
C ALA A 50 3.41 0.21 27.32
N VAL A 51 2.86 -0.07 26.13
CA VAL A 51 3.66 -0.41 24.94
C VAL A 51 4.58 0.74 24.52
N GLU A 52 4.11 1.99 24.61
CA GLU A 52 4.93 3.16 24.31
C GLU A 52 6.07 3.35 25.30
N ALA A 53 5.76 3.25 26.60
CA ALA A 53 6.76 3.32 27.66
C ALA A 53 7.79 2.21 27.49
N PHE A 54 7.37 0.99 27.14
CA PHE A 54 8.27 -0.12 26.86
C PHE A 54 9.24 0.19 25.72
N PHE A 55 8.76 0.69 24.57
CA PHE A 55 9.65 1.06 23.46
C PHE A 55 10.60 2.21 23.80
N LEU A 56 10.13 3.23 24.52
CA LEU A 56 10.98 4.34 24.96
C LEU A 56 12.04 3.89 25.96
N LEU A 57 11.69 2.99 26.89
CA LEU A 57 12.65 2.37 27.80
C LEU A 57 13.69 1.55 27.03
N GLN A 58 13.27 0.73 26.06
CA GLN A 58 14.20 -0.02 25.21
C GLN A 58 15.15 0.89 24.44
N ILE A 59 14.64 1.96 23.82
CA ILE A 59 15.48 2.94 23.14
C ILE A 59 16.45 3.60 24.11
N SER A 60 15.99 4.01 25.29
CA SER A 60 16.85 4.60 26.32
C SER A 60 17.94 3.63 26.77
N THR A 61 17.63 2.34 26.94
CA THR A 61 18.63 1.33 27.30
C THR A 61 19.64 1.09 26.18
N ILE A 62 19.20 1.06 24.92
CA ILE A 62 20.10 0.86 23.77
C ILE A 62 20.99 2.08 23.57
N VAL A 63 20.45 3.29 23.71
CA VAL A 63 21.24 4.53 23.62
C VAL A 63 22.25 4.61 24.76
N TRP A 64 21.87 4.18 25.97
CA TRP A 64 22.80 4.08 27.10
C TRP A 64 23.90 3.05 26.83
N ASP A 65 23.53 1.86 26.34
CA ASP A 65 24.49 0.81 25.97
C ASP A 65 25.45 1.31 24.88
N LEU A 66 24.93 1.97 23.84
CA LEU A 66 25.72 2.60 22.77
C LEU A 66 26.72 3.63 23.30
N ALA A 67 26.33 4.43 24.30
CA ALA A 67 27.23 5.40 24.94
C ALA A 67 28.35 4.72 25.74
N THR A 68 28.10 3.52 26.28
CA THR A 68 29.11 2.74 27.02
C THR A 68 29.99 1.86 26.12
N VAL A 69 29.51 1.50 24.92
CA VAL A 69 30.09 0.49 24.02
C VAL A 69 30.89 1.11 22.86
N LEU A 70 31.19 2.41 22.88
CA LEU A 70 31.93 3.13 21.83
C LEU A 70 33.26 2.49 21.35
N GLY A 71 33.82 1.52 22.09
CA GLY A 71 35.03 0.76 21.71
C GLY A 71 34.81 -0.60 21.01
N ASP A 72 33.60 -1.15 20.98
CA ASP A 72 33.30 -2.44 20.32
C ASP A 72 32.40 -2.22 19.09
N ILE A 73 33.01 -2.33 17.90
CA ILE A 73 32.37 -2.03 16.61
C ILE A 73 31.18 -2.97 16.34
N GLY A 74 31.28 -4.26 16.70
CA GLY A 74 30.24 -5.24 16.39
C GLY A 74 28.98 -5.05 17.24
N LEU A 75 29.16 -4.73 18.52
CA LEU A 75 28.05 -4.43 19.42
C LEU A 75 27.42 -3.06 19.11
N PHE A 76 28.22 -2.10 18.64
CA PHE A 76 27.76 -0.80 18.14
C PHE A 76 26.83 -0.94 16.93
N GLY A 77 27.20 -1.72 15.92
CA GLY A 77 26.38 -1.91 14.70
C GLY A 77 25.05 -2.60 14.95
N ASP A 78 25.03 -3.62 15.83
CA ASP A 78 23.81 -4.33 16.22
C ASP A 78 22.83 -3.40 16.94
N ASN A 79 23.33 -2.66 17.94
CA ASN A 79 22.55 -1.66 18.66
C ASN A 79 22.00 -0.56 17.75
N MET A 80 22.78 -0.10 16.77
CA MET A 80 22.33 0.90 15.78
C MET A 80 21.22 0.37 14.87
N CYS A 81 21.30 -0.88 14.43
CA CYS A 81 20.26 -1.51 13.60
C CYS A 81 18.94 -1.65 14.37
N ILE A 82 19.02 -2.14 15.62
CA ILE A 82 17.85 -2.28 16.49
C ILE A 82 17.25 -0.91 16.79
N LEU A 83 18.09 0.08 17.13
CA LEU A 83 17.66 1.46 17.39
C LEU A 83 16.94 2.07 16.18
N ALA A 84 17.51 1.93 14.98
CA ALA A 84 16.89 2.43 13.75
C ALA A 84 15.53 1.76 13.48
N GLY A 85 15.42 0.45 13.72
CA GLY A 85 14.16 -0.29 13.62
C GLY A 85 13.10 0.20 14.62
N LEU A 86 13.47 0.35 15.90
CA LEU A 86 12.56 0.80 16.96
C LEU A 86 12.10 2.25 16.74
N LEU A 87 13.02 3.15 16.37
CA LEU A 87 12.70 4.53 16.02
C LEU A 87 11.73 4.59 14.84
N LEU A 88 11.94 3.78 13.80
CA LEU A 88 11.04 3.71 12.66
C LEU A 88 9.64 3.24 13.08
N MET A 89 9.53 2.27 13.99
CA MET A 89 8.24 1.82 14.52
C MET A 89 7.53 2.93 15.29
N LEU A 90 8.25 3.68 16.15
CA LEU A 90 7.67 4.81 16.89
C LEU A 90 7.24 5.94 15.96
N VAL A 91 8.05 6.29 14.97
CA VAL A 91 7.71 7.30 13.97
C VAL A 91 6.43 6.92 13.23
N LYS A 92 6.30 5.66 12.80
CA LYS A 92 5.08 5.15 12.15
C LYS A 92 3.87 5.19 13.08
N LYS A 93 4.05 4.80 14.35
CA LYS A 93 3.02 4.82 15.38
C LYS A 93 2.53 6.25 15.63
N TRP A 94 3.44 7.17 15.95
CA TRP A 94 3.13 8.57 16.19
C TRP A 94 2.49 9.24 14.98
N HIS A 95 3.00 8.96 13.77
CA HIS A 95 2.38 9.44 12.55
C HIS A 95 0.92 8.96 12.40
N SER A 96 0.68 7.66 12.65
CA SER A 96 -0.66 7.07 12.57
C SER A 96 -1.62 7.67 13.60
N VAL A 97 -1.11 8.01 14.80
CA VAL A 97 -1.89 8.67 15.86
C VAL A 97 -2.17 10.13 15.51
N ALA A 98 -1.16 10.86 15.03
CA ALA A 98 -1.28 12.28 14.68
C ALA A 98 -2.25 12.51 13.50
N LYS A 99 -2.32 11.55 12.57
CA LYS A 99 -3.18 11.60 11.37
C LYS A 99 -4.37 10.66 11.45
N VAL A 100 -4.76 10.21 12.64
CA VAL A 100 -5.81 9.19 12.82
C VAL A 100 -7.15 9.58 12.19
N ASP A 101 -7.54 10.85 12.27
CA ASP A 101 -8.82 11.33 11.73
C ASP A 101 -8.82 11.37 10.20
N GLU A 102 -7.74 11.86 9.59
CA GLU A 102 -7.56 11.86 8.13
C GLU A 102 -7.51 10.42 7.59
N ILE A 103 -6.80 9.52 8.27
CA ILE A 103 -6.76 8.09 7.91
C ILE A 103 -8.14 7.45 8.04
N ALA A 104 -8.89 7.76 9.10
CA ALA A 104 -10.24 7.25 9.33
C ALA A 104 -11.22 7.71 8.24
N GLU A 105 -11.21 8.99 7.90
CA GLU A 105 -12.03 9.52 6.80
C GLU A 105 -11.68 8.83 5.47
N CYS A 106 -10.39 8.67 5.20
CA CYS A 106 -9.94 7.99 4.00
C CYS A 106 -10.43 6.54 3.92
N VAL A 107 -10.47 5.86 5.06
CA VAL A 107 -10.94 4.48 5.17
C VAL A 107 -12.45 4.40 5.00
N GLU A 108 -13.21 5.31 5.61
CA GLU A 108 -14.66 5.37 5.43
C GLU A 108 -15.00 5.58 3.95
N GLN A 109 -14.26 6.45 3.25
CA GLN A 109 -14.37 6.64 1.80
C GLN A 109 -14.04 5.36 1.02
N LEU A 110 -12.94 4.66 1.36
CA LEU A 110 -12.59 3.36 0.75
C LEU A 110 -13.72 2.33 0.92
N GLN A 111 -14.30 2.24 2.13
CA GLN A 111 -15.39 1.33 2.45
C GLN A 111 -16.65 1.67 1.65
N ALA A 112 -17.01 2.95 1.54
CA ALA A 112 -18.17 3.38 0.77
C ALA A 112 -18.05 2.99 -0.71
N TYR A 113 -16.88 3.21 -1.32
CA TYR A 113 -16.60 2.75 -2.69
C TYR A 113 -16.72 1.24 -2.84
N HIS A 114 -16.21 0.49 -1.87
CA HIS A 114 -16.25 -0.95 -1.92
C HIS A 114 -17.68 -1.49 -1.84
N VAL A 115 -18.51 -0.95 -0.94
CA VAL A 115 -19.95 -1.26 -0.82
C VAL A 115 -20.71 -0.87 -2.09
N TYR A 116 -20.34 0.23 -2.74
CA TYR A 116 -20.92 0.64 -4.01
C TYR A 116 -20.70 -0.40 -5.13
N TYR A 117 -19.46 -0.88 -5.33
CA TYR A 117 -19.16 -1.87 -6.37
C TYR A 117 -19.77 -3.25 -6.08
N LEU A 118 -19.89 -3.57 -4.80
CA LEU A 118 -20.60 -4.73 -4.26
C LEU A 118 -22.04 -4.85 -4.77
N GLN A 119 -22.78 -3.75 -4.65
CA GLN A 119 -24.20 -3.69 -5.03
C GLN A 119 -24.40 -3.80 -6.55
N LYS A 120 -23.35 -3.58 -7.34
CA LYS A 120 -23.38 -3.64 -8.80
C LYS A 120 -23.43 -5.07 -9.37
N GLY A 121 -23.23 -6.09 -8.53
CA GLY A 121 -23.59 -7.48 -8.82
C GLY A 121 -22.42 -8.47 -8.97
N ASP A 122 -22.77 -9.77 -8.88
CA ASP A 122 -21.84 -10.91 -8.82
C ASP A 122 -20.82 -10.99 -9.96
N ARG A 123 -21.14 -10.46 -11.14
CA ARG A 123 -20.20 -10.47 -12.29
C ARG A 123 -18.94 -9.66 -12.00
N PHE A 124 -19.07 -8.50 -11.36
CA PHE A 124 -17.92 -7.68 -10.95
C PHE A 124 -17.11 -8.39 -9.86
N VAL A 125 -17.80 -8.96 -8.87
CA VAL A 125 -17.19 -9.72 -7.78
C VAL A 125 -16.40 -10.94 -8.29
N ARG A 126 -16.95 -11.69 -9.25
CA ARG A 126 -16.27 -12.84 -9.85
C ARG A 126 -15.05 -12.45 -10.67
N ARG A 127 -15.12 -11.38 -11.47
CA ARG A 127 -13.95 -10.89 -12.24
C ARG A 127 -12.86 -10.35 -11.30
N MET A 128 -13.24 -9.58 -10.27
CA MET A 128 -12.29 -9.15 -9.21
C MET A 128 -11.58 -10.34 -8.58
N ARG A 129 -12.33 -11.40 -8.23
CA ARG A 129 -11.79 -12.60 -7.61
C ARG A 129 -10.77 -13.33 -8.49
N ASN A 130 -11.02 -13.42 -9.79
CA ASN A 130 -10.13 -14.13 -10.71
C ASN A 130 -8.89 -13.32 -11.09
N GLN A 131 -9.01 -11.99 -11.29
CA GLN A 131 -7.86 -11.15 -11.61
C GLN A 131 -6.91 -10.95 -10.41
N ASN A 132 -7.44 -10.96 -9.18
CA ASN A 132 -6.65 -10.66 -7.98
C ASN A 132 -6.28 -11.90 -7.15
N LEU A 133 -6.44 -13.13 -7.64
CA LEU A 133 -6.14 -14.32 -6.83
C LEU A 133 -4.65 -14.42 -6.46
N GLN A 134 -3.75 -14.15 -7.42
CA GLN A 134 -2.31 -14.14 -7.16
C GLN A 134 -1.88 -12.98 -6.24
N GLU A 135 -2.52 -11.82 -6.40
CA GLU A 135 -2.27 -10.66 -5.56
C GLU A 135 -2.79 -10.84 -4.14
N ARG A 136 -3.92 -11.50 -3.95
CA ARG A 136 -4.45 -11.89 -2.63
C ARG A 136 -3.52 -12.84 -1.91
N LEU A 137 -2.95 -13.83 -2.59
CA LEU A 137 -1.96 -14.73 -2.01
C LEU A 137 -0.69 -13.97 -1.60
N LEU A 138 -0.22 -13.05 -2.45
CA LEU A 138 0.90 -12.14 -2.11
C LEU A 138 0.55 -11.20 -0.95
N LEU A 139 -0.66 -10.66 -0.90
CA LEU A 139 -1.16 -9.77 0.15
C LEU A 139 -1.33 -10.49 1.48
N ASP A 140 -1.85 -11.71 1.50
CA ASP A 140 -2.01 -12.48 2.73
C ASP A 140 -0.64 -12.93 3.27
N ALA A 141 0.28 -13.34 2.40
CA ALA A 141 1.67 -13.63 2.78
C ALA A 141 2.41 -12.37 3.27
N ALA A 142 2.26 -11.24 2.57
CA ALA A 142 2.87 -9.97 2.93
C ALA A 142 2.23 -9.31 4.16
N ALA A 143 0.93 -9.48 4.37
CA ALA A 143 0.22 -8.98 5.54
C ALA A 143 0.67 -9.73 6.80
N LEU A 144 0.98 -11.02 6.72
CA LEU A 144 1.47 -11.81 7.84
C LEU A 144 2.86 -11.33 8.30
N ILE A 145 3.74 -10.96 7.35
CA ILE A 145 5.06 -10.38 7.61
C ILE A 145 4.94 -8.89 8.02
N ALA A 146 4.06 -8.12 7.39
CA ALA A 146 3.85 -6.70 7.69
C ALA A 146 3.10 -6.45 9.00
N THR A 147 2.32 -7.42 9.50
CA THR A 147 1.73 -7.37 10.87
C THR A 147 2.79 -7.42 11.95
N VAL A 148 3.94 -8.03 11.70
CA VAL A 148 5.08 -8.05 12.63
C VAL A 148 5.84 -6.71 12.58
N LEU A 149 5.75 -5.96 11.46
CA LEU A 149 6.59 -4.79 11.17
C LEU A 149 5.87 -3.43 11.20
N GLY A 150 4.65 -3.35 11.74
CA GLY A 150 3.92 -2.07 11.91
C GLY A 150 3.53 -1.34 10.60
N GLY A 151 3.77 -1.93 9.43
CA GLY A 151 3.49 -1.35 8.09
C GLY A 151 2.17 -1.78 7.46
N CYS A 152 1.39 -2.63 8.13
CA CYS A 152 0.22 -3.30 7.57
C CYS A 152 -0.86 -2.32 7.08
N LEU A 153 -1.03 -1.18 7.75
CA LEU A 153 -2.05 -0.19 7.38
C LEU A 153 -1.86 0.38 5.98
N ILE A 154 -0.65 0.83 5.70
CA ILE A 154 -0.37 1.66 4.53
C ILE A 154 -0.31 0.76 3.30
N VAL A 155 0.30 -0.42 3.43
CA VAL A 155 0.32 -1.45 2.39
C VAL A 155 -1.11 -1.85 1.99
N ASN A 156 -1.98 -2.06 2.98
CA ASN A 156 -3.39 -2.36 2.71
C ASN A 156 -4.08 -1.20 2.01
N ILE A 157 -3.84 0.03 2.44
CA ILE A 157 -4.41 1.22 1.82
C ILE A 157 -3.94 1.38 0.36
N LEU A 158 -2.65 1.23 0.08
CA LEU A 158 -2.10 1.29 -1.29
C LEU A 158 -2.67 0.18 -2.18
N SER A 159 -2.81 -1.03 -1.64
CA SER A 159 -3.49 -2.14 -2.32
C SER A 159 -4.94 -1.81 -2.66
N GLN A 160 -5.68 -1.23 -1.71
CA GLN A 160 -7.06 -0.80 -1.92
C GLN A 160 -7.18 0.34 -2.95
N MET A 161 -6.21 1.28 -3.00
CA MET A 161 -6.16 2.28 -4.07
C MET A 161 -6.00 1.63 -5.44
N ALA A 162 -5.06 0.68 -5.57
CA ALA A 162 -4.84 -0.03 -6.81
C ALA A 162 -6.09 -0.79 -7.27
N LEU A 163 -6.80 -1.41 -6.31
CA LEU A 163 -8.07 -2.10 -6.54
C LEU A 163 -9.15 -1.15 -7.05
N GLN A 164 -9.29 0.05 -6.48
CA GLN A 164 -10.29 1.03 -6.91
C GLN A 164 -10.06 1.51 -8.34
N PHE A 165 -8.80 1.74 -8.73
CA PHE A 165 -8.47 2.07 -10.13
C PHE A 165 -8.79 0.90 -11.08
N CYS A 166 -8.50 -0.33 -10.67
CA CYS A 166 -8.83 -1.53 -11.44
C CYS A 166 -10.35 -1.70 -11.62
N LEU A 167 -11.12 -1.51 -10.55
CA LEU A 167 -12.58 -1.55 -10.56
C LEU A 167 -13.19 -0.54 -11.52
N LEU A 168 -12.69 0.70 -11.47
CA LEU A 168 -13.14 1.77 -12.34
C LEU A 168 -12.78 1.48 -13.81
N ARG A 169 -11.58 0.95 -14.08
CA ARG A 169 -11.19 0.49 -15.42
C ARG A 169 -12.15 -0.57 -15.95
N MET A 170 -12.43 -1.61 -15.15
CA MET A 170 -13.36 -2.67 -15.54
C MET A 170 -14.77 -2.14 -15.82
N GLU A 171 -15.18 -1.08 -15.11
CA GLU A 171 -16.45 -0.40 -15.34
C GLU A 171 -16.51 0.23 -16.74
N PHE A 172 -15.43 0.88 -17.18
CA PHE A 172 -15.30 1.42 -18.55
C PHE A 172 -15.30 0.32 -19.60
N GLU A 173 -14.55 -0.76 -19.38
CA GLU A 173 -14.52 -1.90 -20.30
C GLU A 173 -15.89 -2.58 -20.43
N THR A 174 -16.63 -2.71 -19.32
CA THR A 174 -17.95 -3.37 -19.31
C THR A 174 -18.98 -2.55 -20.10
N ILE A 175 -18.96 -1.22 -19.98
CA ILE A 175 -19.82 -0.37 -20.83
C ILE A 175 -19.48 -0.56 -22.30
N GLY A 176 -18.19 -0.67 -22.65
CA GLY A 176 -17.78 -0.99 -24.02
C GLY A 176 -18.40 -2.27 -24.55
N THR A 177 -18.44 -3.34 -23.74
CA THR A 177 -19.05 -4.61 -24.12
C THR A 177 -20.58 -4.61 -24.15
N GLU A 178 -21.22 -3.75 -23.35
CA GLU A 178 -22.69 -3.59 -23.34
C GLU A 178 -23.18 -2.75 -24.54
N LEU A 179 -22.35 -1.82 -25.03
CA LEU A 179 -22.57 -1.06 -26.26
C LEU A 179 -22.33 -1.94 -27.51
N SER A 180 -23.25 -2.85 -27.76
CA SER A 180 -23.40 -3.47 -29.09
C SER A 180 -23.79 -2.37 -30.09
N LEU A 181 -23.16 -2.33 -31.28
CA LEU A 181 -23.59 -1.43 -32.37
C LEU A 181 -25.09 -1.65 -32.65
N PRO A 182 -25.98 -0.68 -32.34
CA PRO A 182 -27.37 -0.78 -32.78
C PRO A 182 -27.42 -0.63 -34.31
N LEU A 183 -28.33 -1.35 -34.97
CA LEU A 183 -28.53 -1.29 -36.43
C LEU A 183 -28.96 0.13 -36.91
N ASP A 184 -29.45 0.98 -36.00
CA ASP A 184 -30.16 2.23 -36.32
C ASP A 184 -29.34 3.53 -36.14
N GLY A 185 -28.00 3.44 -35.99
CA GLY A 185 -27.11 4.62 -35.89
C GLY A 185 -26.65 4.96 -34.47
N PRO A 186 -25.99 6.12 -34.24
CA PRO A 186 -25.48 6.49 -32.92
C PRO A 186 -26.62 6.58 -31.89
N LEU A 187 -26.33 6.21 -30.64
CA LEU A 187 -27.29 6.14 -29.53
C LEU A 187 -27.65 7.56 -29.03
N HIS A 188 -28.22 8.39 -29.89
CA HIS A 188 -28.66 9.74 -29.58
C HIS A 188 -29.78 9.70 -28.52
N GLY A 189 -29.52 10.30 -27.37
CA GLY A 189 -30.55 10.55 -26.35
C GLY A 189 -30.77 9.47 -25.29
N ASP A 190 -29.89 8.48 -25.15
CA ASP A 190 -29.93 7.58 -23.98
C ASP A 190 -29.43 8.32 -22.72
N GLU A 191 -30.38 8.95 -22.03
CA GLU A 191 -30.14 9.67 -20.79
C GLU A 191 -29.61 8.79 -19.66
N GLU A 192 -29.86 7.47 -19.67
CA GLU A 192 -29.30 6.55 -18.68
C GLU A 192 -27.82 6.28 -18.95
N LEU A 193 -27.46 6.01 -20.21
CA LEU A 193 -26.07 5.86 -20.61
C LEU A 193 -25.26 7.13 -20.35
N ARG A 194 -25.82 8.30 -20.69
CA ARG A 194 -25.19 9.60 -20.41
C ARG A 194 -24.94 9.81 -18.93
N ARG A 195 -25.97 9.59 -18.09
CA ARG A 195 -25.84 9.68 -16.62
C ARG A 195 -24.80 8.69 -16.08
N ARG A 196 -24.73 7.48 -16.64
CA ARG A 196 -23.76 6.45 -16.22
C ARG A 196 -22.32 6.85 -16.56
N ILE A 197 -22.05 7.33 -17.78
CA ILE A 197 -20.71 7.80 -18.18
C ILE A 197 -20.29 9.01 -17.33
N HIS A 198 -21.16 10.01 -17.15
CA HIS A 198 -20.85 11.16 -16.30
C HIS A 198 -20.57 10.77 -14.85
N ARG A 199 -21.31 9.80 -14.29
CA ARG A 199 -21.04 9.26 -12.95
C ARG A 199 -19.66 8.61 -12.87
N MET A 200 -19.24 7.88 -13.90
CA MET A 200 -17.92 7.24 -13.92
C MET A 200 -16.78 8.25 -14.04
N ILE A 201 -16.96 9.29 -14.84
CA ILE A 201 -16.00 10.40 -14.93
C ILE A 201 -15.91 11.12 -13.58
N ALA A 202 -17.05 11.39 -12.93
CA ALA A 202 -17.08 11.97 -11.58
C ALA A 202 -16.38 11.05 -10.56
N ASN A 203 -16.63 9.75 -10.60
CA ASN A 203 -15.97 8.76 -9.74
C ASN A 203 -14.45 8.75 -9.98
N HIS A 204 -14.00 8.84 -11.24
CA HIS A 204 -12.58 8.94 -11.58
C HIS A 204 -11.92 10.17 -10.95
N GLN A 205 -12.57 11.33 -11.07
CA GLN A 205 -12.07 12.59 -10.50
C GLN A 205 -12.04 12.54 -8.96
N GLN A 206 -13.09 12.01 -8.33
CA GLN A 206 -13.15 11.83 -6.89
C GLN A 206 -12.06 10.87 -6.40
N LEU A 207 -11.85 9.75 -7.10
CA LEU A 207 -10.80 8.78 -6.79
C LEU A 207 -9.40 9.41 -6.89
N LEU A 208 -9.13 10.20 -7.93
CA LEU A 208 -7.87 10.95 -8.05
C LEU A 208 -7.68 11.96 -6.91
N GLY A 209 -8.75 12.68 -6.53
CA GLY A 209 -8.73 13.60 -5.40
C GLY A 209 -8.44 12.89 -4.08
N PHE A 210 -9.08 11.75 -3.84
CA PHE A 210 -8.85 10.88 -2.71
C PHE A 210 -7.39 10.39 -2.65
N CYS A 211 -6.88 9.87 -3.76
CA CYS A 211 -5.52 9.36 -3.84
C CYS A 211 -4.47 10.46 -3.56
N ASN A 212 -4.72 11.70 -4.03
CA ASN A 212 -3.86 12.84 -3.73
C ASN A 212 -3.84 13.23 -2.24
N ARG A 213 -4.99 13.17 -1.56
CA ARG A 213 -5.05 13.40 -0.10
C ARG A 213 -4.24 12.35 0.63
N LEU A 214 -4.48 11.08 0.29
CA LEU A 214 -3.84 9.94 0.92
C LEU A 214 -2.32 9.92 0.75
N LYS A 215 -1.85 10.29 -0.45
CA LYS A 215 -0.45 10.52 -0.74
C LYS A 215 0.16 11.55 0.23
N ARG A 216 -0.44 12.74 0.37
CA ARG A 216 0.06 13.78 1.30
C ARG A 216 0.10 13.32 2.75
N VAL A 217 -0.87 12.51 3.17
CA VAL A 217 -0.87 11.93 4.52
C VAL A 217 0.35 11.05 4.71
N TYR A 218 0.67 10.17 3.75
CA TYR A 218 1.72 9.16 3.91
C TYR A 218 3.12 9.54 3.42
N GLU A 219 3.28 10.65 2.70
CA GLU A 219 4.58 11.17 2.25
C GLU A 219 5.67 11.19 3.36
N PRO A 220 5.42 11.71 4.60
CA PRO A 220 6.42 11.67 5.67
C PRO A 220 6.81 10.25 6.09
N ASN A 221 5.83 9.34 6.10
CA ASN A 221 6.02 7.96 6.52
C ASN A 221 6.89 7.19 5.52
N ILE A 222 6.61 7.36 4.22
CA ILE A 222 7.38 6.73 3.14
C ILE A 222 8.82 7.24 3.16
N MET A 223 9.01 8.56 3.37
CA MET A 223 10.35 9.14 3.49
C MET A 223 11.15 8.52 4.64
N ALA A 224 10.57 8.51 5.85
CA ALA A 224 11.22 7.95 7.03
C ALA A 224 11.59 6.47 6.83
N GLN A 225 10.67 5.69 6.24
CA GLN A 225 10.92 4.30 5.88
C GLN A 225 12.15 4.14 4.99
N PHE A 226 12.24 4.92 3.90
CA PHE A 226 13.32 4.76 2.93
C PHE A 226 14.68 5.17 3.49
N VAL A 227 14.73 6.27 4.25
CA VAL A 227 15.96 6.71 4.91
C VAL A 227 16.42 5.68 5.95
N CYS A 228 15.53 5.22 6.83
CA CYS A 228 15.88 4.22 7.83
C CYS A 228 16.32 2.89 7.20
N SER A 229 15.61 2.40 6.17
CA SER A 229 16.01 1.18 5.48
C SER A 229 17.35 1.32 4.75
N MET A 230 17.64 2.47 4.13
CA MET A 230 18.95 2.76 3.52
C MET A 230 20.08 2.66 4.56
N LEU A 231 19.89 3.28 5.74
CA LEU A 231 20.86 3.20 6.85
C LEU A 231 21.06 1.77 7.34
N ILE A 232 19.97 1.02 7.56
CA ILE A 232 20.04 -0.38 7.99
C ILE A 232 20.80 -1.23 6.96
N ILE A 233 20.54 -1.05 5.66
CA ILE A 233 21.26 -1.79 4.61
C ILE A 233 22.75 -1.46 4.62
N CYS A 234 23.12 -0.19 4.77
CA CYS A 234 24.52 0.23 4.83
C CYS A 234 25.24 -0.37 6.05
N LEU A 235 24.62 -0.27 7.24
CA LEU A 235 25.19 -0.76 8.49
C LEU A 235 25.31 -2.29 8.50
N THR A 236 24.27 -2.99 8.06
CA THR A 236 24.29 -4.47 7.99
C THR A 236 25.30 -4.99 6.96
N ALA A 237 25.48 -4.31 5.83
CA ALA A 237 26.52 -4.64 4.86
C ALA A 237 27.92 -4.46 5.45
N PHE A 238 28.11 -3.39 6.22
CA PHE A 238 29.35 -3.11 6.93
C PHE A 238 29.67 -4.19 7.98
N GLU A 239 28.72 -4.50 8.86
CA GLU A 239 28.88 -5.55 9.89
C GLU A 239 29.17 -6.93 9.29
N LEU A 240 28.54 -7.26 8.16
CA LEU A 240 28.81 -8.51 7.45
C LEU A 240 30.27 -8.64 6.99
N MET A 241 30.99 -7.54 6.73
CA MET A 241 32.42 -7.59 6.45
C MET A 241 33.26 -7.95 7.68
N PHE A 242 32.86 -7.49 8.87
CA PHE A 242 33.60 -7.71 10.13
C PHE A 242 33.26 -9.01 10.83
N ALA A 243 32.19 -9.70 10.43
CA ALA A 243 31.70 -10.93 11.04
C ALA A 243 32.68 -12.13 11.00
N LYS A 244 33.87 -12.03 10.36
CA LYS A 244 35.01 -12.98 10.40
C LYS A 244 34.65 -14.48 10.45
N GLY A 245 33.62 -14.90 9.72
CA GLY A 245 33.22 -16.31 9.64
C GLY A 245 32.40 -16.85 10.81
N ASP A 246 31.90 -16.02 11.73
CA ASP A 246 30.89 -16.43 12.71
C ASP A 246 29.53 -16.61 12.00
N PRO A 247 29.05 -17.86 11.83
CA PRO A 247 27.83 -18.13 11.09
C PRO A 247 26.59 -17.50 11.75
N MET A 248 26.58 -17.33 13.08
CA MET A 248 25.44 -16.77 13.79
C MET A 248 25.27 -15.28 13.48
N GLN A 249 26.37 -14.52 13.49
CA GLN A 249 26.36 -13.10 13.14
C GLN A 249 26.01 -12.88 11.67
N MET A 250 26.53 -13.71 10.77
CA MET A 250 26.19 -13.64 9.35
C MET A 250 24.69 -13.87 9.09
N ILE A 251 24.10 -14.88 9.74
CA ILE A 251 22.66 -15.15 9.65
C ILE A 251 21.85 -13.96 10.19
N ARG A 252 22.25 -13.41 11.33
CA ARG A 252 21.55 -12.28 11.97
C ARG A 252 21.55 -11.02 11.10
N PHE A 253 22.72 -10.56 10.67
CA PHE A 253 22.82 -9.35 9.83
C PHE A 253 22.26 -9.56 8.43
N GLY A 254 22.41 -10.77 7.87
CA GLY A 254 21.75 -11.16 6.63
C GLY A 254 20.22 -11.09 6.73
N ALA A 255 19.64 -11.53 7.85
CA ALA A 255 18.20 -11.43 8.09
C ALA A 255 17.73 -9.96 8.21
N TYR A 256 18.49 -9.09 8.86
CA TYR A 256 18.18 -7.65 8.91
C TYR A 256 18.21 -7.00 7.53
N MET A 257 19.24 -7.30 6.74
CA MET A 257 19.36 -6.80 5.38
C MET A 257 18.19 -7.27 4.50
N LEU A 258 17.86 -8.57 4.55
CA LEU A 258 16.74 -9.14 3.80
C LEU A 258 15.40 -8.52 4.22
N THR A 259 15.23 -8.26 5.52
CA THR A 259 14.04 -7.57 6.04
C THR A 259 13.94 -6.15 5.50
N ALA A 260 15.04 -5.40 5.48
CA ALA A 260 15.06 -4.04 4.92
C ALA A 260 14.76 -4.03 3.41
N PHE A 261 15.34 -4.96 2.64
CA PHE A 261 15.02 -5.12 1.22
C PHE A 261 13.54 -5.44 1.00
N TYR A 262 13.01 -6.39 1.76
CA TYR A 262 11.61 -6.79 1.67
C TYR A 262 10.67 -5.63 1.95
N GLN A 263 10.98 -4.82 2.97
CA GLN A 263 10.18 -3.63 3.30
C GLN A 263 10.16 -2.66 2.10
N ILE A 264 11.31 -2.20 1.59
CA ILE A 264 11.33 -1.25 0.46
C ILE A 264 10.67 -1.85 -0.79
N PHE A 265 10.88 -3.15 -1.04
CA PHE A 265 10.29 -3.85 -2.17
C PHE A 265 8.76 -3.80 -2.12
N ILE A 266 8.14 -4.11 -0.98
CA ILE A 266 6.67 -4.03 -0.82
C ILE A 266 6.16 -2.62 -1.16
N TRP A 267 6.79 -1.58 -0.60
CA TRP A 267 6.38 -0.20 -0.84
C TRP A 267 6.42 0.14 -2.33
N SER A 268 7.51 -0.24 -2.99
CA SER A 268 7.73 0.01 -4.42
C SER A 268 6.80 -0.82 -5.30
N PHE A 269 6.50 -2.06 -4.91
CA PHE A 269 5.55 -2.94 -5.59
C PHE A 269 4.15 -2.33 -5.62
N PHE A 270 3.62 -1.94 -4.45
CA PHE A 270 2.29 -1.35 -4.39
C PHE A 270 2.21 0.03 -5.02
N GLY A 271 3.25 0.87 -4.87
CA GLY A 271 3.31 2.16 -5.56
C GLY A 271 3.31 2.01 -7.09
N ASN A 272 4.07 1.05 -7.61
CA ASN A 272 4.09 0.73 -9.03
C ASN A 272 2.75 0.15 -9.50
N ARG A 273 2.13 -0.72 -8.71
CA ARG A 273 0.78 -1.26 -9.00
C ARG A 273 -0.27 -0.16 -9.10
N VAL A 274 -0.30 0.78 -8.15
CA VAL A 274 -1.19 1.96 -8.21
C VAL A 274 -0.94 2.76 -9.49
N THR A 275 0.32 2.97 -9.85
CA THR A 275 0.69 3.69 -11.07
C THR A 275 0.15 2.97 -12.31
N GLN A 276 0.37 1.66 -12.43
CA GLN A 276 -0.09 0.84 -13.55
C GLN A 276 -1.62 0.74 -13.65
N THR A 277 -2.32 0.54 -12.53
CA THR A 277 -3.78 0.46 -12.56
C THR A 277 -4.41 1.82 -12.86
N SER A 278 -3.79 2.93 -12.43
CA SER A 278 -4.26 4.27 -12.77
C SER A 278 -4.13 4.57 -14.27
N THR A 279 -3.01 4.17 -14.91
CA THR A 279 -2.84 4.32 -16.36
C THR A 279 -3.78 3.42 -17.14
N GLY A 280 -4.07 2.22 -16.64
CA GLY A 280 -4.96 1.27 -17.29
C GLY A 280 -6.39 1.77 -17.50
N ILE A 281 -6.80 2.87 -16.85
CA ILE A 281 -8.09 3.51 -17.12
C ILE A 281 -8.15 4.04 -18.57
N SER A 282 -7.02 4.49 -19.14
CA SER A 282 -7.02 4.91 -20.55
C SER A 282 -7.42 3.75 -21.46
N ASP A 283 -6.89 2.56 -21.20
CA ASP A 283 -7.20 1.35 -21.97
C ASP A 283 -8.69 1.01 -21.86
N GLY A 284 -9.25 1.12 -20.65
CA GLY A 284 -10.67 0.90 -20.43
C GLY A 284 -11.55 1.91 -21.18
N THR A 285 -11.17 3.20 -21.19
CA THR A 285 -11.91 4.24 -21.93
C THR A 285 -11.82 4.06 -23.44
N VAL A 286 -10.67 3.63 -23.98
CA VAL A 286 -10.47 3.38 -25.42
C VAL A 286 -11.21 2.12 -25.86
N SER A 287 -11.30 1.12 -24.98
CA SER A 287 -12.06 -0.12 -25.21
C SER A 287 -13.57 0.09 -25.16
N CYS A 288 -14.04 1.26 -24.72
CA CYS A 288 -15.43 1.65 -24.89
C CYS A 288 -15.73 1.80 -26.39
N ASN A 289 -16.88 1.32 -26.86
CA ASN A 289 -17.32 1.50 -28.25
C ASN A 289 -17.74 2.97 -28.51
N TRP A 290 -16.77 3.88 -28.43
CA TRP A 290 -16.97 5.33 -28.40
C TRP A 290 -17.53 5.89 -29.71
N THR A 291 -17.47 5.13 -30.81
CA THR A 291 -18.00 5.53 -32.12
C THR A 291 -19.53 5.68 -32.10
N VAL A 292 -20.21 4.88 -31.27
CA VAL A 292 -21.68 4.83 -31.13
C VAL A 292 -22.21 5.97 -30.24
N LEU A 293 -21.34 6.64 -29.49
CA LEU A 293 -21.71 7.70 -28.56
C LEU A 293 -21.96 9.05 -29.25
N ASP A 294 -22.73 9.90 -28.57
CA ASP A 294 -22.95 11.29 -28.98
C ASP A 294 -21.66 12.10 -28.92
N ASP A 295 -21.59 13.17 -29.71
CA ASP A 295 -20.39 14.01 -29.82
C ASP A 295 -19.97 14.66 -28.50
N SER A 296 -20.93 14.95 -27.61
CA SER A 296 -20.62 15.43 -26.26
C SER A 296 -19.91 14.36 -25.42
N LEU A 297 -20.44 13.12 -25.42
CA LEU A 297 -19.87 11.99 -24.68
C LEU A 297 -18.52 11.55 -25.24
N LYS A 298 -18.34 11.62 -26.57
CA LYS A 298 -17.04 11.41 -27.24
C LYS A 298 -15.99 12.40 -26.74
N LYS A 299 -16.34 13.68 -26.61
CA LYS A 299 -15.44 14.72 -26.07
C LYS A 299 -15.10 14.43 -24.61
N ASP A 300 -16.09 14.10 -23.78
CA ASP A 300 -15.90 13.79 -22.36
C ASP A 300 -14.99 12.57 -22.15
N LEU A 301 -15.19 11.50 -22.91
CA LEU A 301 -14.32 10.33 -22.88
C LEU A 301 -12.92 10.65 -23.38
N ARG A 302 -12.76 11.43 -24.44
CA ARG A 302 -11.44 11.84 -24.94
C ARG A 302 -10.66 12.63 -23.88
N LEU A 303 -11.32 13.56 -23.18
CA LEU A 303 -10.72 14.29 -22.05
C LEU A 303 -10.32 13.32 -20.93
N THR A 304 -11.16 12.34 -20.63
CA THR A 304 -10.89 11.31 -19.61
C THR A 304 -9.69 10.44 -20.01
N THR A 305 -9.60 10.00 -21.26
CA THR A 305 -8.44 9.25 -21.78
C THR A 305 -7.16 10.07 -21.67
N MET A 306 -7.17 11.33 -22.12
CA MET A 306 -6.00 12.22 -22.02
C MET A 306 -5.59 12.46 -20.56
N ARG A 307 -6.55 12.52 -19.63
CA ARG A 307 -6.25 12.63 -18.20
C ARG A 307 -5.65 11.33 -17.65
N SER A 308 -6.19 10.17 -18.01
CA SER A 308 -5.74 8.86 -17.53
C SER A 308 -4.37 8.45 -18.08
N GLN A 309 -4.00 8.95 -19.26
CA GLN A 309 -2.64 8.79 -19.80
C GLN A 309 -1.56 9.47 -18.96
N LYS A 310 -1.93 10.41 -18.08
CA LYS A 310 -1.03 10.95 -17.06
C LYS A 310 -1.13 10.08 -15.80
N PRO A 311 -0.18 9.16 -15.56
CA PRO A 311 -0.21 8.23 -14.42
C PRO A 311 -0.42 8.97 -13.11
N PHE A 312 -1.20 8.38 -12.20
CA PHE A 312 -1.16 8.79 -10.81
C PHE A 312 0.07 8.14 -10.16
N VAL A 313 1.09 8.96 -9.90
CA VAL A 313 2.33 8.53 -9.25
C VAL A 313 2.37 9.05 -7.82
N ILE A 314 2.67 8.14 -6.89
CA ILE A 314 2.97 8.48 -5.50
C ILE A 314 4.41 8.98 -5.46
N ASP A 315 4.60 10.26 -5.78
CA ASP A 315 5.87 10.95 -5.52
C ASP A 315 5.98 11.36 -4.04
N VAL A 316 7.16 11.22 -3.47
CA VAL A 316 7.42 11.56 -2.07
C VAL A 316 8.11 12.91 -2.02
N TYR A 317 7.41 13.95 -1.55
CA TYR A 317 7.89 15.35 -1.53
C TYR A 317 8.48 15.82 -2.87
N ARG A 318 8.02 15.27 -4.01
CA ARG A 318 8.57 15.49 -5.36
C ARG A 318 10.05 15.12 -5.53
N LEU A 319 10.64 14.36 -4.61
CA LEU A 319 12.04 13.92 -4.70
C LEU A 319 12.20 12.64 -5.51
N PHE A 320 11.33 11.65 -5.28
CA PHE A 320 11.36 10.38 -5.97
C PHE A 320 9.95 9.76 -6.07
N PRO A 321 9.66 9.03 -7.16
CA PRO A 321 8.41 8.28 -7.32
C PRO A 321 8.46 6.93 -6.59
N LEU A 322 7.34 6.43 -6.11
CA LEU A 322 7.25 5.11 -5.47
C LEU A 322 7.18 3.99 -6.53
N THR A 323 8.33 3.64 -7.12
CA THR A 323 8.46 2.67 -8.23
C THR A 323 9.60 1.67 -8.00
N TYR A 324 9.66 0.61 -8.82
CA TYR A 324 10.79 -0.32 -8.81
C TYR A 324 12.14 0.34 -9.11
N GLU A 325 12.14 1.38 -9.93
CA GLU A 325 13.36 2.16 -10.23
C GLU A 325 13.91 2.81 -8.96
N THR A 326 13.03 3.36 -8.11
CA THR A 326 13.44 3.94 -6.83
C THR A 326 13.96 2.88 -5.86
N PHE A 327 13.38 1.68 -5.85
CA PHE A 327 13.94 0.54 -5.09
C PHE A 327 15.39 0.26 -5.50
N ILE A 328 15.64 0.09 -6.81
CA ILE A 328 16.99 -0.15 -7.34
C ILE A 328 17.93 1.03 -7.01
N ALA A 329 17.43 2.26 -7.12
CA ALA A 329 18.21 3.46 -6.80
C ALA A 329 18.63 3.50 -5.32
N ILE A 330 17.75 3.11 -4.38
CA ILE A 330 18.08 3.03 -2.95
C ILE A 330 19.15 1.97 -2.70
N LEU A 331 19.04 0.80 -3.34
CA LEU A 331 20.06 -0.24 -3.24
C LEU A 331 21.43 0.23 -3.75
N SER A 332 21.45 0.87 -4.93
CA SER A 332 22.67 1.41 -5.52
C SER A 332 23.31 2.49 -4.64
N ARG A 333 22.51 3.40 -4.09
CA ARG A 333 23.00 4.43 -3.14
C ARG A 333 23.52 3.81 -1.85
N SER A 334 22.83 2.81 -1.30
CA SER A 334 23.28 2.10 -0.10
C SER A 334 24.62 1.42 -0.33
N TYR A 335 24.78 0.75 -1.48
CA TYR A 335 26.03 0.13 -1.88
C TYR A 335 27.16 1.16 -2.06
N SER A 336 26.87 2.30 -2.68
CA SER A 336 27.84 3.38 -2.84
C SER A 336 28.33 3.91 -1.48
N ILE A 337 27.40 4.18 -0.55
CA ILE A 337 27.75 4.60 0.83
C ILE A 337 28.61 3.52 1.51
N PHE A 338 28.22 2.25 1.38
CA PHE A 338 29.01 1.13 1.89
C PHE A 338 30.43 1.07 1.31
N THR A 339 30.60 1.25 0.00
CA THR A 339 31.93 1.26 -0.63
C THR A 339 32.79 2.42 -0.13
N VAL A 340 32.19 3.60 0.08
CA VAL A 340 32.91 4.75 0.66
C VAL A 340 33.36 4.43 2.08
N LEU A 341 32.47 3.92 2.93
CA LEU A 341 32.82 3.51 4.30
C LEU A 341 33.96 2.50 4.31
N ARG A 342 33.90 1.50 3.43
CA ARG A 342 34.97 0.52 3.26
C ARG A 342 36.30 1.18 2.90
N THR A 343 36.31 2.09 1.92
CA THR A 343 37.56 2.78 1.52
C THR A 343 38.13 3.74 2.54
N MET A 344 37.35 4.19 3.53
CA MET A 344 37.87 5.03 4.62
C MET A 344 38.51 4.22 5.75
N ILE A 345 38.29 2.90 5.77
CA ILE A 345 38.75 2.00 6.82
C ILE A 345 39.91 1.12 6.35
N GLU A 346 39.99 0.83 5.04
CA GLU A 346 41.24 0.45 4.37
C GLU A 346 42.24 1.61 4.37
#